data_AF-A0A562C031-F1
#
_entry.id   AF-A0A562C031-F1
#
_cell.length_a   1.000
_cell.length_b   1.000
_cell.length_c   1.000
_cell.angle_alpha   90.00
_cell.angle_beta   90.00
_cell.angle_gamma   90.00
#
_symmetry.space_group_name_H-M   'P 1'
#
loop_
_entity.id
_entity.type
_entity.pdbx_description
1 polymer ?
#
loop_
_entity_poly.entity_id
_entity_poly.type
_entity_poly.pdbx_seq_one_letter_code
_entity_poly.pdbx_strand_id
1 'polypeptide(L)'
;MYAVTSCFEPSGGSLSPADAAALPRLQRARGHSRITFRRRGAVTCLDRLYQEGASKIRLPRMTDAVPEAVLINTAGGLTGGDSLTTGISLQAGAHAALTTQACERVYRSAGG
;
A
#
# COMPACT_ATOMS: atom_id res chain seq x y z
N MET A 1 19.78 11.75 -11.52
CA MET A 1 18.71 10.74 -11.52
C MET A 1 17.87 11.01 -12.75
N TYR A 2 18.05 10.24 -13.83
CA TYR A 2 17.37 10.50 -15.09
C TYR A 2 16.17 9.56 -15.23
N ALA A 3 15.00 10.11 -15.57
CA ALA A 3 13.85 9.33 -15.97
C ALA A 3 13.73 9.40 -17.50
N VAL A 4 13.80 8.25 -18.17
CA VAL A 4 13.43 8.14 -19.59
C VAL A 4 11.92 7.94 -19.64
N THR A 5 11.20 8.88 -20.24
CA THR A 5 9.77 8.71 -20.56
C THR A 5 9.69 8.23 -22.00
N SER A 6 9.16 7.02 -22.23
CA SER A 6 8.75 6.61 -23.57
C SER A 6 7.30 7.03 -23.81
N CYS A 7 7.07 7.80 -24.87
CA CYS A 7 5.73 8.07 -25.38
C CYS A 7 5.23 6.79 -26.06
N PHE A 8 4.21 6.16 -25.50
CA PHE A 8 3.50 5.05 -26.12
C PHE A 8 2.19 5.58 -26.69
N GLU A 9 2.03 5.56 -28.01
CA GLU A 9 0.75 5.82 -28.65
C GLU A 9 -0.10 4.54 -28.63
N PRO A 10 -1.29 4.55 -27.99
CA PRO A 10 -2.14 3.38 -27.98
C PRO A 10 -2.89 3.28 -29.32
N SER A 11 -2.48 2.35 -30.18
CA SER A 11 -3.33 1.86 -31.25
C SER A 11 -4.35 0.87 -30.66
N GLY A 12 -5.45 1.37 -30.10
CA GLY A 12 -6.50 0.54 -29.48
C GLY A 12 -7.89 0.87 -30.02
N GLY A 13 -8.49 -0.05 -30.77
CA GLY A 13 -9.90 0.01 -31.13
C GLY A 13 -10.79 -0.09 -29.89
N SER A 14 -11.86 0.71 -29.83
CA SER A 14 -12.80 0.74 -28.70
C SER A 14 -13.65 -0.53 -28.65
N LEU A 15 -13.63 -1.24 -27.51
CA LEU A 15 -14.53 -2.36 -27.24
C LEU A 15 -15.96 -1.87 -27.03
N SER A 16 -16.94 -2.62 -27.55
CA SER A 16 -18.36 -2.38 -27.30
C SER A 16 -18.68 -2.60 -25.81
N PRO A 17 -19.65 -1.87 -25.22
CA PRO A 17 -20.12 -2.10 -23.84
C PRO A 17 -20.55 -3.55 -23.57
N ALA A 18 -21.03 -4.26 -24.60
CA ALA A 18 -21.41 -5.67 -24.51
C ALA A 18 -20.20 -6.61 -24.39
N ASP A 19 -19.09 -6.29 -25.05
CA ASP A 19 -17.84 -7.08 -24.99
C ASP A 19 -17.13 -6.89 -23.65
N ALA A 20 -17.22 -5.68 -23.07
CA ALA A 20 -16.68 -5.38 -21.74
C ALA A 20 -17.40 -6.17 -20.62
N ALA A 21 -18.70 -6.45 -20.80
CA ALA A 21 -19.50 -7.23 -19.84
C ALA A 21 -19.18 -8.74 -19.86
N ALA A 22 -18.57 -9.23 -20.94
CA ALA A 22 -18.20 -10.64 -21.10
C ALA A 22 -16.79 -10.99 -20.60
N LEU A 23 -15.99 -9.99 -20.17
CA LEU A 23 -14.66 -10.24 -19.66
C LEU A 23 -14.71 -10.97 -18.30
N PRO A 24 -13.86 -11.99 -18.08
CA PRO A 24 -13.82 -12.68 -16.80
C PRO A 24 -13.46 -11.70 -15.68
N ARG A 25 -14.24 -11.71 -14.60
CA ARG A 25 -13.96 -10.91 -13.40
C ARG A 25 -12.65 -11.39 -12.79
N LEU A 26 -11.58 -10.65 -13.05
CA LEU A 26 -10.26 -10.95 -12.52
C LEU A 26 -10.24 -10.74 -11.01
N GLN A 27 -9.48 -11.57 -10.30
CA GLN A 27 -9.21 -11.38 -8.88
C GLN A 27 -8.48 -10.04 -8.68
N ARG A 28 -8.93 -9.25 -7.71
CA ARG A 28 -8.31 -7.98 -7.33
C ARG A 28 -7.83 -8.01 -5.89
N ALA A 29 -6.60 -7.55 -5.70
CA ALA A 29 -6.03 -7.37 -4.38
C ALA A 29 -6.73 -6.20 -3.70
N ARG A 30 -7.17 -6.43 -2.46
CA ARG A 30 -7.66 -5.41 -1.56
C ARG A 30 -6.87 -5.46 -0.27
N GLY A 31 -6.60 -4.30 0.32
CA GLY A 31 -5.91 -4.22 1.60
C GLY A 31 -6.14 -2.87 2.26
N HIS A 32 -6.31 -2.90 3.56
CA HIS A 32 -6.37 -1.69 4.38
C HIS A 32 -5.50 -1.91 5.59
N SER A 33 -4.69 -0.91 5.93
CA SER A 33 -3.96 -0.88 7.18
C SER A 33 -4.10 0.46 7.85
N ARG A 34 -4.21 0.46 9.18
CA ARG A 34 -4.18 1.66 9.99
C ARG A 34 -3.29 1.45 11.19
N ILE A 35 -2.39 2.38 11.43
CA ILE A 35 -1.51 2.36 12.59
C ILE A 35 -1.54 3.71 13.31
N THR A 36 -1.58 3.66 14.63
CA THR A 36 -1.52 4.84 15.48
C THR A 36 -0.49 4.63 16.57
N PHE A 37 0.34 5.64 16.78
CA PHE A 37 1.28 5.68 17.89
C PHE A 37 0.94 6.81 18.86
N ARG A 38 1.22 6.59 20.14
CA ARG A 38 1.06 7.58 21.20
C ARG A 38 2.28 7.63 22.10
N ARG A 39 2.47 8.76 22.78
CA ARG A 39 3.48 8.89 23.83
C ARG A 39 2.93 8.31 25.13
N ARG A 40 3.72 7.48 25.81
CA ARG A 40 3.47 6.99 27.18
C ARG A 40 4.70 7.31 28.04
N GLY A 41 4.63 8.41 28.79
CA GLY A 41 5.77 8.94 29.53
C GLY A 41 6.88 9.41 28.58
N ALA A 42 8.07 8.85 28.70
CA ALA A 42 9.22 9.20 27.85
C ALA A 42 9.23 8.47 26.49
N VAL A 43 8.47 7.39 26.34
CA VAL A 43 8.54 6.52 25.15
C VAL A 43 7.33 6.67 24.24
N THR A 44 7.50 6.42 22.94
CA THR A 44 6.38 6.22 22.02
C THR A 44 6.02 4.73 21.99
N CYS A 45 4.72 4.42 21.99
CA CYS A 45 4.21 3.06 21.92
C CYS A 45 3.09 2.94 20.88
N LEU A 46 2.83 1.71 20.43
CA LEU A 46 1.66 1.39 19.61
C LEU A 46 0.38 1.69 20.39
N ASP A 47 -0.57 2.39 19.77
CA ASP A 47 -1.90 2.69 20.32
C ASP A 47 -2.98 1.85 19.63
N ARG A 48 -2.98 1.82 18.29
CA ARG A 48 -3.93 1.07 17.49
C ARG A 48 -3.25 0.46 16.27
N LEU A 49 -3.62 -0.78 15.96
CA LEU A 49 -3.20 -1.48 14.75
C LEU A 49 -4.41 -2.18 14.13
N TYR A 50 -4.66 -1.90 12.86
CA TYR A 50 -5.68 -2.54 12.05
C TYR A 50 -5.06 -2.97 10.72
N GLN A 51 -5.41 -4.17 10.27
CA GLN A 51 -4.87 -4.79 9.06
C GLN A 51 -5.91 -5.73 8.47
N GLU A 52 -6.10 -5.65 7.16
CA GLU A 52 -6.94 -6.58 6.41
C GLU A 52 -6.40 -6.82 5.00
N GLY A 53 -6.82 -7.93 4.40
CA GLY A 53 -6.44 -8.29 3.04
C GLY A 53 -4.93 -8.35 2.85
N ALA A 54 -4.47 -7.78 1.74
CA ALA A 54 -3.08 -7.78 1.29
C ALA A 54 -2.18 -6.76 2.02
N SER A 55 -2.72 -5.90 2.90
CA SER A 55 -1.93 -4.94 3.66
C SER A 55 -1.50 -5.51 5.01
N LYS A 56 -0.19 -5.54 5.27
CA LYS A 56 0.40 -5.94 6.54
C LYS A 56 1.38 -4.87 7.04
N ILE A 57 1.58 -4.86 8.35
CA ILE A 57 2.52 -4.01 9.08
C ILE A 57 3.28 -4.92 10.06
N ARG A 58 4.60 -4.88 10.01
CA ARG A 58 5.47 -5.56 10.98
C ARG A 58 6.11 -4.53 11.90
N LEU A 59 6.16 -4.87 13.18
CA LEU A 59 6.78 -4.07 14.24
C LEU A 59 8.01 -4.83 14.75
N PRO A 60 9.22 -4.43 14.34
CA PRO A 60 10.45 -5.02 14.87
C PRO A 60 10.52 -4.84 16.39
N ARG A 61 11.13 -5.81 17.09
CA ARG A 61 11.42 -5.62 18.52
C ARG A 61 12.50 -4.55 18.64
N MET A 62 12.17 -3.47 19.34
CA MET A 62 13.07 -2.36 19.58
C MET A 62 13.40 -2.36 21.07
N THR A 63 14.68 -2.30 21.42
CA THR A 63 15.12 -2.28 22.82
C THR A 63 15.12 -0.87 23.40
N ASP A 64 15.51 0.18 22.65
CA ASP A 64 15.58 1.57 23.18
C ASP A 64 15.42 2.67 22.11
N ALA A 65 14.75 2.40 20.99
CA ALA A 65 14.65 3.31 19.85
C ALA A 65 13.23 3.86 19.60
N VAL A 66 13.15 4.89 18.74
CA VAL A 66 11.90 5.34 18.11
C VAL A 66 11.23 4.14 17.45
N PRO A 67 9.96 3.81 17.76
CA PRO A 67 9.29 2.64 17.18
C PRO A 67 9.32 2.64 15.65
N GLU A 68 9.65 1.50 15.07
CA GLU A 68 9.61 1.26 13.64
C GLU A 68 8.36 0.47 13.22
N ALA A 69 7.83 0.81 12.05
CA ALA A 69 6.81 0.03 11.37
C ALA A 69 7.18 -0.21 9.90
N VAL A 70 7.20 -1.48 9.51
CA VAL A 70 7.44 -1.90 8.12
C VAL A 70 6.10 -2.24 7.47
N LEU A 71 5.70 -1.43 6.51
CA LEU A 71 4.52 -1.64 5.68
C LEU A 71 4.83 -2.67 4.58
N ILE A 72 3.91 -3.60 4.37
CA ILE A 72 4.08 -4.74 3.45
C ILE A 72 2.80 -4.93 2.63
N ASN A 73 2.94 -4.89 1.32
CA ASN A 73 1.96 -5.42 0.38
C ASN A 73 2.27 -6.89 0.07
N THR A 74 1.35 -7.79 0.42
CA THR A 74 1.51 -9.24 0.17
C THR A 74 0.92 -9.71 -1.16
N ALA A 75 0.38 -8.81 -1.99
CA ALA A 75 -0.12 -9.15 -3.32
C ALA A 75 1.00 -9.33 -4.37
N GLY A 76 2.23 -8.88 -4.09
CA GLY A 76 3.36 -8.98 -5.03
C GLY A 76 3.40 -7.90 -6.11
N GLY A 77 2.54 -6.88 -5.99
CA GLY A 77 2.41 -5.72 -6.88
C GLY A 77 0.95 -5.28 -7.02
N LEU A 78 0.70 -4.32 -7.91
CA LEU A 78 -0.61 -3.75 -8.18
C LEU A 78 -0.91 -3.81 -9.68
N THR A 79 -2.13 -4.19 -10.05
CA THR A 79 -2.68 -4.05 -11.40
C THR A 79 -4.01 -3.30 -11.38
N GLY A 80 -4.57 -3.01 -12.55
CA GLY A 80 -5.81 -2.24 -12.69
C GLY A 80 -6.97 -2.85 -11.89
N GLY A 81 -7.55 -2.05 -10.99
CA GLY A 81 -8.65 -2.45 -10.10
C GLY A 81 -8.23 -2.96 -8.72
N ASP A 82 -6.93 -3.08 -8.43
CA ASP A 82 -6.45 -3.34 -7.07
C ASP A 82 -6.57 -2.10 -6.18
N SER A 83 -6.73 -2.28 -4.87
CA SER A 83 -6.88 -1.17 -3.92
C SER A 83 -6.18 -1.46 -2.60
N LEU A 84 -5.14 -0.68 -2.30
CA LEU A 84 -4.45 -0.70 -1.01
C LEU A 84 -4.55 0.68 -0.35
N THR A 85 -4.96 0.71 0.90
CA THR A 85 -5.05 1.94 1.70
C THR A 85 -4.22 1.82 2.97
N THR A 86 -3.45 2.85 3.29
CA THR A 86 -2.67 2.91 4.54
C THR A 86 -2.93 4.23 5.25
N GLY A 87 -3.41 4.15 6.50
CA GLY A 87 -3.60 5.28 7.39
C GLY A 87 -2.57 5.28 8.52
N ILE A 88 -1.83 6.38 8.66
CA ILE A 88 -0.83 6.54 9.72
C ILE A 88 -1.22 7.74 10.58
N SER A 89 -1.14 7.59 11.90
CA SER A 89 -1.44 8.68 12.83
C SER A 89 -0.43 8.70 13.99
N LEU A 90 0.08 9.88 14.32
CA LEU A 90 0.91 10.12 15.49
C LEU A 90 0.14 11.05 16.43
N GLN A 91 -0.07 10.63 17.68
CA GLN A 91 -0.60 11.54 18.71
C GLN A 91 0.49 12.53 19.16
N ALA A 92 0.09 13.58 19.87
CA ALA A 92 0.99 14.65 20.31
C ALA A 92 2.24 14.10 21.04
N GLY A 93 3.42 14.55 20.62
CA GLY A 93 4.71 14.17 21.19
C GLY A 93 5.16 12.74 20.91
N ALA A 94 4.43 11.98 20.08
CA ALA A 94 4.84 10.66 19.60
C ALA A 94 5.76 10.77 18.38
N HIS A 95 6.73 9.86 18.28
CA HIS A 95 7.63 9.73 17.14
C HIS A 95 7.66 8.26 16.70
N ALA A 96 7.63 8.02 15.40
CA ALA A 96 7.82 6.69 14.83
C ALA A 96 8.53 6.81 13.48
N ALA A 97 9.29 5.78 13.13
CA ALA A 97 9.85 5.61 11.80
C ALA A 97 9.01 4.60 11.01
N LEU A 98 8.66 4.94 9.79
CA LEU A 98 7.86 4.09 8.93
C LEU A 98 8.60 3.84 7.62
N THR A 99 8.60 2.60 7.17
CA THR A 99 9.28 2.17 5.96
C THR A 99 8.47 1.09 5.26
N THR A 100 8.85 0.74 4.03
CA THR A 100 8.31 -0.38 3.26
C THR A 100 9.40 -1.45 3.09
N GLN A 101 9.04 -2.73 3.07
CA GLN A 101 10.02 -3.80 2.83
C GLN A 101 10.63 -3.71 1.41
N ALA A 102 9.87 -3.20 0.45
CA ALA A 102 10.28 -3.01 -0.94
C ALA A 102 9.47 -1.87 -1.58
N CYS A 103 9.93 -1.41 -2.74
CA CYS A 103 9.10 -0.57 -3.60
C CYS A 103 7.93 -1.37 -4.18
N GLU A 104 6.78 -0.71 -4.33
CA GLU A 104 5.63 -1.32 -5.00
C GLU A 104 5.91 -1.53 -6.50
N ARG A 105 5.46 -2.67 -7.04
CA ARG A 105 5.48 -2.96 -8.48
C ARG A 105 4.12 -2.66 -9.06
N VAL A 106 4.04 -1.70 -9.98
CA VAL A 106 2.80 -1.38 -10.73
C VAL A 106 2.88 -2.02 -12.11
N TYR A 107 1.93 -2.90 -12.42
CA TYR A 107 1.81 -3.56 -13.71
C TYR A 107 0.92 -2.78 -14.67
N ARG A 108 1.08 -3.05 -15.97
CA ARG A 108 0.20 -2.52 -17.01
C ARG A 108 -1.25 -2.92 -16.70
N SER A 109 -2.16 -1.96 -16.70
CA SER A 109 -3.60 -2.21 -16.65
C SER A 109 -4.18 -2.34 -18.07
N ALA A 110 -5.19 -3.19 -18.22
CA ALA A 110 -5.95 -3.33 -19.48
C ALA A 110 -7.08 -2.28 -19.64
N GLY A 111 -7.26 -1.44 -18.61
CA GLY A 111 -8.29 -0.41 -18.47
C GLY A 111 -8.18 0.19 -17.07
N GLY A 112 -8.49 1.49 -16.94
CA GLY A 112 -8.48 2.23 -15.68
C GLY A 112 -9.87 2.30 -15.07
#